data_AF-A0A6H9YL01-F1
#
_entry.id   AF-A0A6H9YL01-F1
#
_cell.length_a   1.000
_cell.length_b   1.000
_cell.length_c   1.000
_cell.angle_alpha   90.00
_cell.angle_beta   90.00
_cell.angle_gamma   90.00
#
_symmetry.space_group_name_H-M   'P 1'
#
loop_
_entity.id
_entity.type
_entity.pdbx_description
1 polymer ?
#
loop_
_entity_poly.entity_id
_entity_poly.type
_entity_poly.pdbx_seq_one_letter_code
_entity_poly.pdbx_strand_id
1 'polypeptide(L)'
;MTLYRRGSTALGVKANFEPTTGLKVGIDIQLSTENLRVKTDTPIENGIKPNASFSISGLKVASVKLTAGALNGLSDNKGARLEVPIELQQPVIIGGFPFTLSEKFKMIIKPAFSAKNSTLEAVGSWAFTGDLGYDGHSVRLPQVTVKQSMVDSIKGISVGANGFVLAFQARFAVLMGLPVAASGPYGAVTISNGITKGSNLGLTDCRNVQTSVLLAGGVGVNVSAPVKSVLDKILGKSVITKDEHEVTSKEVFNRSTSRPDVPACRLS
;
A
#
# COMPACT_ATOMS: atom_id res chain seq x y z
N MET A 1 17.96 -8.63 -14.64
CA MET A 1 18.21 -7.17 -14.51
C MET A 1 18.40 -6.78 -13.04
N THR A 2 19.31 -5.85 -12.74
CA THR A 2 19.51 -5.32 -11.38
C THR A 2 19.61 -3.80 -11.42
N LEU A 3 18.74 -3.11 -10.69
CA LEU A 3 18.82 -1.67 -10.42
C LEU A 3 19.45 -1.45 -9.06
N TYR A 4 20.35 -0.47 -8.98
CA TYR A 4 21.12 -0.19 -7.77
C TYR A 4 21.14 1.30 -7.46
N ARG A 5 20.82 1.65 -6.20
CA ARG A 5 20.98 3.00 -5.66
C ARG A 5 21.83 2.94 -4.40
N ARG A 6 22.96 3.65 -4.39
CA ARG A 6 23.94 3.65 -3.29
C ARG A 6 23.62 4.72 -2.25
N GLY A 7 23.84 4.40 -0.97
CA GLY A 7 23.68 5.34 0.15
C GLY A 7 22.40 5.13 0.97
N SER A 8 22.27 5.91 2.04
CA SER A 8 21.05 6.00 2.84
C SER A 8 20.12 7.04 2.22
N THR A 9 18.84 6.70 2.05
CA THR A 9 17.85 7.64 1.52
C THR A 9 16.52 7.39 2.20
N ALA A 10 15.89 8.47 2.66
CA ALA A 10 14.50 8.45 3.09
C ALA A 10 13.61 8.95 1.95
N LEU A 11 12.64 8.12 1.57
CA LEU A 11 11.58 8.48 0.63
C LEU A 11 10.29 8.59 1.44
N GLY A 12 9.52 9.65 1.24
CA GLY A 12 8.30 9.82 2.02
C GLY A 12 7.30 10.74 1.38
N VAL A 13 6.06 10.61 1.82
CA VAL A 13 4.95 11.47 1.44
C VAL A 13 4.37 12.04 2.71
N LYS A 14 4.35 13.38 2.78
CA LYS A 14 3.63 14.11 3.81
C LYS A 14 2.52 14.90 3.15
N ALA A 15 1.30 14.73 3.64
CA ALA A 15 0.16 15.42 3.09
C ALA A 15 -0.89 15.70 4.17
N ASN A 16 -1.59 16.83 3.99
CA ASN A 16 -2.72 17.22 4.84
C ASN A 16 -3.93 17.44 3.92
N PHE A 17 -5.10 17.00 4.38
CA PHE A 17 -6.34 17.03 3.62
C PHE A 17 -7.49 17.46 4.51
N GLU A 18 -8.47 18.13 3.92
CA GLU A 18 -9.72 18.51 4.56
C GLU A 18 -10.89 17.95 3.73
N PRO A 19 -11.25 16.65 3.88
CA PRO A 19 -12.22 16.00 2.99
C PRO A 19 -13.64 16.58 3.12
N THR A 20 -13.95 17.15 4.28
CA THR A 20 -15.17 17.89 4.57
C THR A 20 -14.80 19.10 5.44
N THR A 21 -15.70 20.09 5.54
CA THR A 21 -15.46 21.31 6.34
C THR A 21 -15.14 21.01 7.82
N GLY A 22 -15.60 19.88 8.36
CA GLY A 22 -15.39 19.49 9.74
C GLY A 22 -14.26 18.48 9.96
N LEU A 23 -13.66 17.92 8.91
CA LEU A 23 -12.66 16.85 9.00
C LEU A 23 -11.30 17.32 8.50
N LYS A 24 -10.27 17.14 9.32
CA LYS A 24 -8.86 17.32 8.92
C LYS A 24 -8.12 16.01 9.07
N VAL A 25 -7.28 15.67 8.11
CA VAL A 25 -6.46 14.45 8.09
C VAL A 25 -5.04 14.81 7.68
N GLY A 26 -4.06 14.47 8.50
CA GLY A 26 -2.63 14.55 8.21
C GLY A 26 -2.01 13.16 8.12
N ILE A 27 -1.13 12.99 7.15
CA ILE A 27 -0.43 11.74 6.88
C ILE A 27 1.04 12.05 6.68
N ASP A 28 1.89 11.26 7.31
CA ASP A 28 3.33 11.27 7.08
C ASP A 28 3.79 9.83 6.96
N ILE A 29 4.15 9.41 5.75
CA ILE A 29 4.70 8.08 5.45
C ILE A 29 6.15 8.27 5.05
N GLN A 30 7.05 7.54 5.71
CA GLN A 30 8.47 7.55 5.40
C GLN A 30 9.00 6.13 5.28
N LEU A 31 9.77 5.87 4.24
CA LEU A 31 10.52 4.65 4.00
C LEU A 31 12.00 5.01 3.90
N SER A 32 12.76 4.61 4.90
CA SER A 32 14.22 4.68 4.90
C SER A 32 14.79 3.42 4.26
N THR A 33 15.73 3.64 3.34
CA THR A 33 16.45 2.59 2.62
C THR A 33 17.95 2.79 2.77
N GLU A 34 18.70 1.70 2.71
CA GLU A 34 20.15 1.72 2.69
C GLU A 34 20.63 0.76 1.61
N ASN A 35 21.35 1.29 0.62
CA ASN A 35 21.85 0.54 -0.53
C ASN A 35 20.75 -0.28 -1.22
N LEU A 36 19.64 0.39 -1.54
CA LEU A 36 18.48 -0.22 -2.19
C LEU A 36 18.89 -0.93 -3.49
N ARG A 37 18.55 -2.21 -3.60
CA ARG A 37 18.73 -3.00 -4.82
C ARG A 37 17.40 -3.62 -5.21
N VAL A 38 17.10 -3.54 -6.50
CA VAL A 38 15.98 -4.26 -7.10
C VAL A 38 16.56 -5.22 -8.12
N LYS A 39 16.32 -6.52 -7.95
CA LYS A 39 16.69 -7.56 -8.91
C LYS A 39 15.42 -8.14 -9.50
N THR A 40 15.46 -8.42 -10.79
CA THR A 40 14.43 -9.21 -11.46
C THR A 40 15.09 -10.16 -12.42
N ASP A 41 14.64 -11.40 -12.42
CA ASP A 41 14.97 -12.39 -13.43
C ASP A 41 13.66 -12.87 -14.06
N THR A 42 13.60 -12.94 -15.37
CA THR A 42 12.39 -13.38 -16.06
C THR A 42 12.83 -14.06 -17.33
N PRO A 43 13.24 -15.35 -17.24
CA PRO A 43 13.57 -16.10 -18.43
C PRO A 43 12.29 -16.26 -19.26
N ILE A 44 12.42 -16.02 -20.57
CA ILE A 44 11.37 -16.23 -21.54
C ILE A 44 11.84 -17.37 -22.43
N GLU A 45 11.20 -18.53 -22.30
CA GLU A 45 11.53 -19.73 -23.07
C GLU A 45 10.27 -20.22 -23.80
N ASN A 46 10.35 -20.35 -25.14
CA ASN A 46 9.26 -20.88 -25.97
C ASN A 46 7.89 -20.18 -25.79
N GLY A 47 7.89 -18.89 -25.45
CA GLY A 47 6.65 -18.13 -25.20
C GLY A 47 6.01 -18.38 -23.83
N ILE A 48 6.65 -19.16 -22.97
CA ILE A 48 6.23 -19.46 -21.60
C ILE A 48 7.26 -18.85 -20.64
N LYS A 49 6.82 -18.42 -19.45
CA LYS A 49 7.68 -17.85 -18.40
C LYS A 49 7.83 -18.82 -17.23
N PRO A 50 8.76 -19.79 -17.29
CA PRO A 50 9.11 -20.52 -16.09
C PRO A 50 9.83 -19.59 -15.12
N ASN A 51 9.43 -19.59 -13.84
CA ASN A 51 10.26 -19.11 -12.71
C ASN A 51 10.73 -17.63 -12.77
N ALA A 52 9.85 -16.70 -13.13
CA ALA A 52 10.15 -15.27 -12.96
C ALA A 52 10.41 -14.95 -11.49
N SER A 53 11.51 -14.26 -11.20
CA SER A 53 11.89 -13.81 -9.87
C SER A 53 12.02 -12.29 -9.78
N PHE A 54 11.82 -11.78 -8.58
CA PHE A 54 11.94 -10.39 -8.23
C PHE A 54 12.37 -10.27 -6.77
N SER A 55 13.29 -9.37 -6.45
CA SER A 55 13.67 -9.09 -5.08
C SER A 55 14.04 -7.63 -4.87
N ILE A 56 13.61 -7.06 -3.76
CA ILE A 56 14.02 -5.77 -3.23
C ILE A 56 14.81 -6.01 -1.95
N SER A 57 16.04 -5.50 -1.90
CA SER A 57 16.89 -5.52 -0.69
C SER A 57 17.27 -4.09 -0.28
N GLY A 58 17.52 -3.88 1.01
CA GLY A 58 17.96 -2.58 1.53
C GLY A 58 16.82 -1.72 2.11
N LEU A 59 15.65 -2.30 2.33
CA LEU A 59 14.59 -1.68 3.14
C LEU A 59 15.04 -1.66 4.60
N LYS A 60 14.92 -0.52 5.29
CA LYS A 60 15.39 -0.39 6.68
C LYS A 60 14.27 -0.08 7.65
N VAL A 61 13.56 1.02 7.45
CA VAL A 61 12.48 1.44 8.35
C VAL A 61 11.34 2.02 7.55
N ALA A 62 10.11 1.56 7.82
CA ALA A 62 8.90 2.27 7.42
C ALA A 62 8.27 2.90 8.67
N SER A 63 7.89 4.16 8.55
CA SER A 63 7.19 4.92 9.57
C SER A 63 5.91 5.49 8.98
N VAL A 64 4.84 5.44 9.76
CA VAL A 64 3.54 6.01 9.43
C VAL A 64 3.08 6.83 10.62
N LYS A 65 2.85 8.12 10.42
CA LYS A 65 2.12 8.99 11.34
C LYS A 65 0.81 9.40 10.69
N LEU A 66 -0.27 9.21 11.42
CA LEU A 66 -1.62 9.62 11.08
C LEU A 66 -2.10 10.59 12.14
N THR A 67 -2.65 11.71 11.70
CA THR A 67 -3.35 12.66 12.55
C THR A 67 -4.70 12.97 11.94
N ALA A 68 -5.72 13.11 12.78
CA ALA A 68 -7.02 13.53 12.32
C ALA A 68 -7.82 14.22 13.41
N GLY A 69 -8.74 15.07 12.99
CA GLY A 69 -9.71 15.69 13.87
C GLY A 69 -11.06 15.87 13.17
N ALA A 70 -12.13 15.63 13.91
CA ALA A 70 -13.51 15.81 13.47
C ALA A 70 -14.23 16.80 14.39
N LEU A 71 -14.84 17.82 13.79
CA LEU A 71 -15.59 18.87 14.49
C LEU A 71 -16.98 18.38 14.88
N ASN A 72 -17.70 17.77 13.94
CA ASN A 72 -19.10 17.38 14.05
C ASN A 72 -19.30 15.86 14.22
N GLY A 73 -18.22 15.07 14.23
CA GLY A 73 -18.26 13.62 14.45
C GLY A 73 -18.83 12.85 13.26
N LEU A 74 -19.91 12.09 13.48
CA LEU A 74 -20.52 11.21 12.47
C LEU A 74 -20.85 11.90 11.14
N SER A 75 -21.28 13.16 11.18
CA SER A 75 -21.60 13.92 9.96
C SER A 75 -20.38 14.21 9.10
N ASP A 76 -19.19 14.29 9.70
CA ASP A 76 -17.93 14.57 9.00
C ASP A 76 -17.38 13.31 8.28
N ASN A 77 -17.85 12.11 8.64
CA ASN A 77 -17.45 10.86 7.98
C ASN A 77 -18.09 10.67 6.60
N LYS A 78 -19.22 11.36 6.31
CA LYS A 78 -19.99 11.14 5.08
C LYS A 78 -19.14 11.52 3.86
N GLY A 79 -18.79 10.52 3.04
CA GLY A 79 -18.03 10.73 1.80
C GLY A 79 -16.53 10.93 1.99
N ALA A 80 -16.00 10.82 3.22
CA ALA A 80 -14.57 10.95 3.49
C ALA A 80 -13.82 9.68 3.09
N ARG A 81 -13.82 9.33 1.81
CA ARG A 81 -12.91 8.33 1.24
C ARG A 81 -11.87 9.09 0.43
N LEU A 82 -10.67 9.21 0.99
CA LEU A 82 -9.56 9.80 0.26
C LEU A 82 -8.85 8.70 -0.51
N GLU A 83 -8.83 8.81 -1.83
CA GLU A 83 -7.99 7.98 -2.70
C GLU A 83 -6.85 8.82 -3.27
N VAL A 84 -5.61 8.46 -2.93
CA VAL A 84 -4.42 9.09 -3.51
C VAL A 84 -3.74 8.07 -4.43
N PRO A 85 -4.05 8.11 -5.75
CA PRO A 85 -3.31 7.34 -6.74
C PRO A 85 -2.06 8.11 -7.16
N ILE A 86 -0.88 7.52 -6.95
CA ILE A 86 0.38 8.00 -7.52
C ILE A 86 0.81 6.96 -8.53
N GLU A 87 0.95 7.36 -9.79
CA GLU A 87 1.45 6.49 -10.85
C GLU A 87 2.69 7.12 -11.47
N LEU A 88 3.80 6.39 -11.40
CA LEU A 88 5.05 6.75 -12.04
C LEU A 88 5.32 5.73 -13.15
N GLN A 89 5.39 6.21 -14.39
CA GLN A 89 5.75 5.40 -15.55
C GLN A 89 7.08 5.92 -16.10
N GLN A 90 8.10 5.07 -16.11
CA GLN A 90 9.42 5.41 -16.62
C GLN A 90 9.76 4.52 -17.82
N PRO A 91 9.92 5.08 -19.02
CA PRO A 91 10.41 4.33 -20.15
C PRO A 91 11.89 3.98 -19.93
N VAL A 92 12.25 2.74 -20.25
CA VAL A 92 13.62 2.21 -20.20
C VAL A 92 13.88 1.38 -21.44
N ILE A 93 15.07 1.51 -22.01
CA ILE A 93 15.49 0.71 -23.16
C ILE A 93 16.46 -0.37 -22.65
N ILE A 94 16.12 -1.63 -22.90
CA ILE A 94 16.93 -2.78 -22.47
C ILE A 94 17.20 -3.65 -23.69
N GLY A 95 18.46 -3.80 -24.08
CA GLY A 95 18.84 -4.61 -25.25
C GLY A 95 18.20 -4.16 -26.57
N GLY A 96 17.91 -2.85 -26.71
CA GLY A 96 17.24 -2.28 -27.88
C GLY A 96 15.71 -2.33 -27.87
N PHE A 97 15.09 -2.99 -26.88
CA PHE A 97 13.64 -3.08 -26.75
C PHE A 97 13.09 -2.05 -25.75
N PRO A 98 11.95 -1.40 -26.04
CA PRO A 98 11.31 -0.47 -25.13
C PRO A 98 10.57 -1.22 -24.02
N PHE A 99 10.87 -0.86 -22.78
CA PHE A 99 10.17 -1.28 -21.58
C PHE A 99 9.63 -0.05 -20.84
N THR A 100 8.63 -0.27 -20.00
CA THR A 100 8.05 0.73 -19.10
C THR A 100 8.06 0.16 -17.69
N LEU A 101 8.81 0.79 -16.80
CA LEU A 101 8.70 0.56 -15.36
C LEU A 101 7.48 1.33 -14.86
N SER A 102 6.53 0.63 -14.27
CA SER A 102 5.30 1.22 -13.72
C SER A 102 5.26 0.99 -12.22
N GLU A 103 5.23 2.08 -11.47
CA GLU A 103 5.06 2.10 -10.02
C GLU A 103 3.72 2.75 -9.72
N LYS A 104 2.80 2.00 -9.14
CA LYS A 104 1.46 2.46 -8.78
C LYS A 104 1.31 2.37 -7.28
N PHE A 105 1.06 3.50 -6.64
CA PHE A 105 0.69 3.58 -5.24
C PHE A 105 -0.77 3.99 -5.15
N LYS A 106 -1.57 3.24 -4.41
CA LYS A 106 -2.95 3.61 -4.07
C LYS A 106 -3.07 3.67 -2.57
N MET A 107 -3.58 4.78 -2.07
CA MET A 107 -3.88 4.93 -0.65
C MET A 107 -5.36 5.22 -0.50
N ILE A 108 -6.03 4.49 0.40
CA ILE A 108 -7.43 4.68 0.76
C ILE A 108 -7.49 4.98 2.24
N ILE A 109 -8.19 6.04 2.60
CA ILE A 109 -8.40 6.43 4.00
C ILE A 109 -9.87 6.62 4.23
N LYS A 110 -10.39 5.98 5.27
CA LYS A 110 -11.76 6.11 5.73
C LYS A 110 -11.78 6.44 7.22
N PRO A 111 -12.12 7.67 7.61
CA PRO A 111 -12.37 8.03 8.99
C PRO A 111 -13.70 7.42 9.46
N ALA A 112 -13.77 7.14 10.75
CA ALA A 112 -14.96 6.65 11.43
C ALA A 112 -15.08 7.32 12.81
N PHE A 113 -15.25 8.64 12.83
CA PHE A 113 -15.46 9.39 14.08
C PHE A 113 -16.92 9.34 14.52
N SER A 114 -17.21 8.93 15.75
CA SER A 114 -18.58 9.02 16.30
C SER A 114 -18.82 10.32 17.07
N ALA A 115 -17.78 10.99 17.55
CA ALA A 115 -17.88 12.12 18.47
C ALA A 115 -17.44 13.46 17.87
N LYS A 116 -18.10 14.53 18.33
CA LYS A 116 -17.73 15.92 18.04
C LYS A 116 -16.43 16.32 18.74
N ASN A 117 -15.75 17.33 18.21
CA ASN A 117 -14.51 17.89 18.76
C ASN A 117 -13.48 16.82 19.12
N SER A 118 -13.36 15.82 18.25
CA SER A 118 -12.55 14.65 18.53
C SER A 118 -11.27 14.68 17.73
N THR A 119 -10.20 14.13 18.31
CA THR A 119 -8.90 14.01 17.68
C THR A 119 -8.39 12.59 17.80
N LEU A 120 -7.60 12.18 16.82
CA LEU A 120 -6.89 10.91 16.82
C LEU A 120 -5.51 11.10 16.22
N GLU A 121 -4.49 10.65 16.92
CA GLU A 121 -3.13 10.53 16.40
C GLU A 121 -2.66 9.09 16.61
N ALA A 122 -1.99 8.52 15.62
CA ALA A 122 -1.35 7.22 15.72
C ALA A 122 -0.02 7.23 14.97
N VAL A 123 1.01 6.63 15.56
CA VAL A 123 2.37 6.55 15.00
C VAL A 123 2.89 5.12 15.08
N GLY A 124 3.17 4.50 13.95
CA GLY A 124 3.82 3.20 13.87
C GLY A 124 5.16 3.29 13.17
N SER A 125 6.13 2.51 13.62
CA SER A 125 7.36 2.30 12.86
C SER A 125 7.82 0.85 12.94
N TRP A 126 8.31 0.35 11.81
CA TRP A 126 8.71 -1.03 11.61
C TRP A 126 10.07 -1.09 10.93
N ALA A 127 11.00 -1.82 11.53
CA ALA A 127 12.29 -2.13 10.92
C ALA A 127 12.20 -3.41 10.10
N PHE A 128 12.86 -3.40 8.94
CA PHE A 128 12.93 -4.55 8.03
C PHE A 128 14.35 -5.12 8.04
N THR A 129 14.45 -6.46 8.03
CA THR A 129 15.72 -7.17 7.88
C THR A 129 15.54 -8.33 6.89
N GLY A 130 16.36 -8.35 5.84
CA GLY A 130 16.24 -9.31 4.74
C GLY A 130 15.57 -8.72 3.50
N ASP A 131 15.29 -9.59 2.53
CA ASP A 131 14.81 -9.21 1.21
C ASP A 131 13.30 -9.46 1.08
N LEU A 132 12.61 -8.54 0.41
CA LEU A 132 11.24 -8.72 -0.04
C LEU A 132 11.26 -9.22 -1.48
N GLY A 133 10.59 -10.31 -1.80
CA GLY A 133 10.61 -10.80 -3.17
C GLY A 133 9.83 -12.08 -3.43
N TYR A 134 10.00 -12.60 -4.63
CA TYR A 134 9.51 -13.87 -5.12
C TYR A 134 10.62 -14.53 -5.93
N ASP A 135 10.93 -15.79 -5.69
CA ASP A 135 12.06 -16.47 -6.34
C ASP A 135 11.66 -17.44 -7.45
N GLY A 136 10.42 -17.37 -7.92
CA GLY A 136 9.87 -18.29 -8.92
C GLY A 136 9.00 -19.38 -8.30
N HIS A 137 9.18 -19.67 -7.01
CA HIS A 137 8.41 -20.69 -6.29
C HIS A 137 7.82 -20.21 -4.96
N SER A 138 8.52 -19.33 -4.26
CA SER A 138 8.14 -18.88 -2.92
C SER A 138 8.31 -17.38 -2.74
N VAL A 139 7.44 -16.82 -1.90
CA VAL A 139 7.57 -15.44 -1.46
C VAL A 139 8.64 -15.36 -0.38
N ARG A 140 9.58 -14.44 -0.56
CA ARG A 140 10.53 -14.02 0.46
C ARG A 140 10.00 -12.76 1.14
N LEU A 141 9.85 -12.84 2.45
CA LEU A 141 9.46 -11.70 3.27
C LEU A 141 10.63 -11.29 4.16
N PRO A 142 10.90 -9.98 4.31
CA PRO A 142 11.83 -9.52 5.30
C PRO A 142 11.24 -9.78 6.70
N GLN A 143 12.11 -10.05 7.67
CA GLN A 143 11.72 -10.01 9.07
C GLN A 143 11.32 -8.58 9.45
N VAL A 144 10.16 -8.45 10.09
CA VAL A 144 9.62 -7.17 10.52
C VAL A 144 9.72 -7.07 12.04
N THR A 145 10.44 -6.06 12.53
CA THR A 145 10.52 -5.75 13.96
C THR A 145 9.79 -4.45 14.24
N VAL A 146 8.85 -4.45 15.18
CA VAL A 146 8.16 -3.23 15.60
C VAL A 146 9.15 -2.34 16.38
N LYS A 147 9.44 -1.15 15.86
CA LYS A 147 10.24 -0.13 16.54
C LYS A 147 9.38 0.78 17.39
N GLN A 148 8.20 1.14 16.87
CA GLN A 148 7.19 1.88 17.59
C GLN A 148 5.83 1.25 17.31
N SER A 149 5.18 0.81 18.39
CA SER A 149 3.85 0.21 18.34
C SER A 149 2.80 1.27 18.01
N MET A 150 2.06 1.04 16.93
CA MET A 150 0.96 1.92 16.54
C MET A 150 -0.18 1.89 17.56
N VAL A 151 -0.47 0.74 18.19
CA VAL A 151 -1.55 0.66 19.19
C VAL A 151 -1.21 1.42 20.46
N ASP A 152 0.05 1.37 20.89
CA ASP A 152 0.49 2.04 22.12
C ASP A 152 0.66 3.56 21.90
N SER A 153 0.82 4.00 20.64
CA SER A 153 0.94 5.41 20.29
C SER A 153 -0.39 6.10 19.98
N ILE A 154 -1.51 5.36 19.93
CA ILE A 154 -2.84 5.93 19.73
C ILE A 154 -3.13 6.93 20.86
N LYS A 155 -3.31 8.19 20.48
CA LYS A 155 -3.64 9.31 21.36
C LYS A 155 -4.75 10.14 20.72
N GLY A 156 -5.32 11.07 21.50
CA GLY A 156 -6.44 11.89 21.08
C GLY A 156 -7.54 11.96 22.12
N ILE A 157 -8.44 12.91 21.95
CA ILE A 157 -9.56 13.17 22.86
C ILE A 157 -10.84 12.86 22.11
N SER A 158 -11.73 12.10 22.75
CA SER A 158 -13.05 11.77 22.22
C SER A 158 -14.01 11.38 23.32
N VAL A 159 -15.25 11.82 23.21
CA VAL A 159 -16.36 11.36 24.06
C VAL A 159 -17.08 10.13 23.48
N GLY A 160 -16.64 9.61 22.33
CA GLY A 160 -17.20 8.44 21.65
C GLY A 160 -16.12 7.57 20.96
N ALA A 161 -16.55 6.44 20.39
CA ALA A 161 -15.63 5.56 19.67
C ALA A 161 -15.26 6.17 18.31
N ASN A 162 -13.96 6.24 18.03
CA ASN A 162 -13.44 6.74 16.77
C ASN A 162 -12.50 5.74 16.12
N GLY A 163 -12.33 5.84 14.82
CA GLY A 163 -11.35 5.02 14.13
C GLY A 163 -11.00 5.50 12.74
N PHE A 164 -10.11 4.75 12.12
CA PHE A 164 -9.66 4.91 10.74
C PHE A 164 -9.42 3.56 10.11
N VAL A 165 -9.69 3.47 8.82
CA VAL A 165 -9.19 2.41 7.96
C VAL A 165 -8.24 3.04 6.95
N LEU A 166 -6.98 2.63 7.00
CA LEU A 166 -5.95 2.95 6.02
C LEU A 166 -5.68 1.69 5.18
N ALA A 167 -5.78 1.78 3.87
CA ALA A 167 -5.26 0.75 2.97
C ALA A 167 -4.24 1.39 2.04
N PHE A 168 -3.04 0.82 1.97
CA PHE A 168 -1.97 1.25 1.10
C PHE A 168 -1.57 0.09 0.20
N GLN A 169 -1.60 0.30 -1.11
CA GLN A 169 -1.16 -0.66 -2.10
C GLN A 169 0.00 -0.07 -2.88
N ALA A 170 1.14 -0.77 -2.91
CA ALA A 170 2.26 -0.49 -3.78
C ALA A 170 2.36 -1.59 -4.83
N ARG A 171 2.35 -1.22 -6.11
CA ARG A 171 2.43 -2.13 -7.25
C ARG A 171 3.61 -1.73 -8.12
N PHE A 172 4.44 -2.71 -8.46
CA PHE A 172 5.60 -2.56 -9.31
C PHE A 172 5.43 -3.48 -10.51
N ALA A 173 5.49 -2.94 -11.71
CA ALA A 173 5.36 -3.69 -12.95
C ALA A 173 6.49 -3.35 -13.92
N VAL A 174 6.98 -4.36 -14.62
CA VAL A 174 7.89 -4.20 -15.76
C VAL A 174 7.11 -4.57 -17.00
N LEU A 175 6.72 -3.57 -17.77
CA LEU A 175 5.90 -3.77 -18.96
C LEU A 175 6.79 -3.69 -20.20
N MET A 176 6.67 -4.64 -21.11
CA MET A 176 7.30 -4.57 -22.43
C MET A 176 6.40 -3.76 -23.35
N GLY A 177 6.96 -2.77 -24.04
CA GLY A 177 6.25 -1.85 -24.92
C GLY A 177 6.29 -0.39 -24.46
N LEU A 178 5.53 0.44 -25.18
CA LEU A 178 5.41 1.86 -24.91
C LEU A 178 4.42 2.10 -23.75
N PRO A 179 4.56 3.19 -22.97
CA PRO A 179 3.65 3.46 -21.85
C PRO A 179 2.16 3.44 -22.20
N VAL A 180 1.82 3.78 -23.45
CA VAL A 180 0.45 3.80 -23.99
C VAL A 180 -0.09 2.42 -24.39
N ALA A 181 0.78 1.42 -24.50
CA ALA A 181 0.49 0.04 -24.90
C ALA A 181 1.66 -0.87 -24.49
N ALA A 182 1.61 -1.38 -23.26
CA ALA A 182 2.63 -2.28 -22.72
C ALA A 182 1.99 -3.43 -21.93
N SER A 183 2.66 -4.58 -21.88
CA SER A 183 2.22 -5.73 -21.09
C SER A 183 3.40 -6.38 -20.40
N GLY A 184 3.19 -6.91 -19.20
CA GLY A 184 4.26 -7.56 -18.49
C GLY A 184 3.93 -7.94 -17.06
N PRO A 185 4.87 -8.60 -16.37
CA PRO A 185 4.67 -9.04 -15.01
C PRO A 185 4.54 -7.86 -14.05
N TYR A 186 3.78 -8.07 -12.99
CA TYR A 186 3.71 -7.17 -11.85
C TYR A 186 3.75 -7.93 -10.54
N GLY A 187 4.24 -7.25 -9.50
CA GLY A 187 4.03 -7.60 -8.11
C GLY A 187 3.32 -6.46 -7.39
N ALA A 188 2.46 -6.78 -6.44
CA ALA A 188 1.78 -5.82 -5.60
C ALA A 188 1.83 -6.23 -4.13
N VAL A 189 2.00 -5.23 -3.26
CA VAL A 189 1.96 -5.35 -1.81
C VAL A 189 0.82 -4.46 -1.34
N THR A 190 -0.14 -5.02 -0.63
CA THR A 190 -1.25 -4.28 -0.01
C THR A 190 -1.15 -4.41 1.49
N ILE A 191 -1.11 -3.27 2.19
CA ILE A 191 -1.08 -3.17 3.65
C ILE A 191 -2.36 -2.46 4.07
N SER A 192 -3.18 -3.13 4.88
CA SER A 192 -4.42 -2.58 5.41
C SER A 192 -4.32 -2.48 6.92
N ASN A 193 -4.67 -1.32 7.49
CA ASN A 193 -4.68 -1.04 8.91
C ASN A 193 -6.04 -0.48 9.32
N GLY A 194 -6.75 -1.18 10.21
CA GLY A 194 -7.91 -0.66 10.94
C GLY A 194 -7.47 -0.19 12.32
N ILE A 195 -7.67 1.07 12.66
CA ILE A 195 -7.30 1.67 13.93
C ILE A 195 -8.58 2.12 14.61
N THR A 196 -8.79 1.77 15.88
CA THR A 196 -9.94 2.26 16.65
C THR A 196 -9.53 2.66 18.05
N LYS A 197 -10.14 3.72 18.57
CA LYS A 197 -10.04 4.20 19.95
C LYS A 197 -11.43 4.36 20.55
N GLY A 198 -11.63 3.85 21.75
CA GLY A 198 -12.84 4.01 22.53
C GLY A 198 -13.02 5.43 23.07
N SER A 199 -14.14 5.66 23.76
CA SER A 199 -14.41 6.92 24.44
C SER A 199 -13.46 7.13 25.62
N ASN A 200 -12.94 8.35 25.78
CA ASN A 200 -12.20 8.75 26.98
C ASN A 200 -13.08 8.83 28.24
N LEU A 201 -14.41 8.85 28.09
CA LEU A 201 -15.37 8.82 29.20
C LEU A 201 -15.78 7.39 29.59
N GLY A 202 -15.32 6.39 28.83
CA GLY A 202 -15.60 4.99 29.14
C GLY A 202 -14.82 4.50 30.37
N LEU A 203 -15.30 3.42 30.98
CA LEU A 203 -14.61 2.75 32.10
C LEU A 203 -13.21 2.26 31.74
N THR A 204 -12.90 2.09 30.45
CA THR A 204 -11.60 1.63 29.96
C THR A 204 -11.28 2.27 28.61
N ASP A 205 -10.07 2.83 28.47
CA ASP A 205 -9.57 3.40 27.22
C ASP A 205 -9.10 2.28 26.26
N CYS A 206 -10.05 1.68 25.54
CA CYS A 206 -9.76 0.64 24.57
C CYS A 206 -9.11 1.22 23.30
N ARG A 207 -8.02 0.61 22.86
CA ARG A 207 -7.29 0.94 21.62
C ARG A 207 -7.04 -0.33 20.85
N ASN A 208 -7.36 -0.33 19.56
CA ASN A 208 -7.14 -1.48 18.70
C ASN A 208 -6.46 -1.10 17.40
N VAL A 209 -5.64 -2.03 16.91
CA VAL A 209 -5.05 -2.01 15.58
C VAL A 209 -5.21 -3.39 14.96
N GLN A 210 -5.81 -3.45 13.77
CA GLN A 210 -5.85 -4.63 12.93
C GLN A 210 -5.02 -4.37 11.69
N THR A 211 -4.00 -5.19 11.45
CA THR A 211 -3.09 -5.08 10.30
C THR A 211 -3.19 -6.34 9.45
N SER A 212 -3.44 -6.16 8.15
CA SER A 212 -3.37 -7.22 7.13
C SER A 212 -2.35 -6.84 6.05
N VAL A 213 -1.57 -7.82 5.59
CA VAL A 213 -0.63 -7.69 4.48
C VAL A 213 -0.91 -8.76 3.45
N LEU A 214 -1.25 -8.33 2.23
CA LEU A 214 -1.52 -9.16 1.08
C LEU A 214 -0.47 -8.92 0.00
N LEU A 215 0.02 -10.02 -0.57
CA LEU A 215 0.89 -9.97 -1.74
C LEU A 215 0.16 -10.54 -2.93
N ALA A 216 0.29 -9.88 -4.07
CA ALA A 216 -0.27 -10.33 -5.34
C ALA A 216 0.79 -10.29 -6.44
N GLY A 217 0.69 -11.20 -7.39
CA GLY A 217 1.55 -11.25 -8.57
C GLY A 217 0.75 -11.70 -9.79
N GLY A 218 1.09 -11.15 -10.94
CA GLY A 218 0.38 -11.49 -12.16
C GLY A 218 0.93 -10.84 -13.41
N VAL A 219 0.12 -10.83 -14.46
CA VAL A 219 0.41 -10.13 -15.72
C VAL A 219 -0.54 -8.95 -15.85
N GLY A 220 0.05 -7.77 -16.01
CA GLY A 220 -0.67 -6.53 -16.23
C GLY A 220 -0.59 -6.14 -17.70
N VAL A 221 -1.70 -5.64 -18.22
CA VAL A 221 -1.76 -4.99 -19.52
C VAL A 221 -2.11 -3.52 -19.29
N ASN A 222 -1.35 -2.62 -19.89
CA ASN A 222 -1.59 -1.19 -19.87
C ASN A 222 -1.80 -0.71 -21.30
N VAL A 223 -3.06 -0.49 -21.69
CA VAL A 223 -3.43 -0.02 -23.03
C VAL A 223 -4.30 1.22 -22.87
N SER A 224 -3.88 2.32 -23.48
CA SER A 224 -4.63 3.58 -23.50
C SER A 224 -5.91 3.44 -24.32
N ALA A 225 -6.98 4.14 -23.91
CA ALA A 225 -8.29 4.09 -24.58
C ALA A 225 -8.24 4.37 -26.10
N PRO A 226 -7.42 5.31 -26.61
CA PRO A 226 -7.32 5.55 -28.05
C PRO A 226 -6.76 4.34 -28.80
N VAL A 227 -5.69 3.74 -28.28
CA VAL A 227 -5.03 2.57 -28.89
C VAL A 227 -5.92 1.33 -28.82
N LYS A 228 -6.71 1.20 -27.75
CA LYS A 228 -7.74 0.15 -27.63
C LYS A 228 -8.73 0.19 -28.78
N SER A 229 -9.30 1.35 -29.09
CA SER A 229 -10.33 1.45 -30.13
C SER A 229 -9.82 1.02 -31.52
N VAL A 230 -8.53 1.20 -31.77
CA VAL A 230 -7.85 0.73 -32.98
C VAL A 230 -7.61 -0.78 -32.92
N LEU A 231 -7.09 -1.30 -31.80
CA LEU A 231 -6.85 -2.72 -31.61
C LEU A 231 -8.15 -3.54 -31.65
N ASP A 232 -9.24 -3.06 -31.05
CA ASP A 232 -10.56 -3.71 -31.05
C ASP A 232 -11.12 -3.83 -32.48
N LYS A 233 -10.88 -2.81 -33.31
CA LYS A 233 -11.26 -2.81 -34.73
C LYS A 233 -10.42 -3.79 -35.55
N ILE A 234 -9.12 -3.89 -35.28
CA ILE A 234 -8.20 -4.75 -36.04
C ILE A 234 -8.36 -6.22 -35.63
N LEU A 235 -8.52 -6.50 -34.34
CA LEU A 235 -8.59 -7.85 -33.79
C LEU A 235 -10.00 -8.44 -33.81
N GLY A 236 -11.02 -7.66 -34.17
CA GLY A 236 -12.43 -8.11 -34.22
C GLY A 236 -13.00 -8.57 -32.86
N LYS A 237 -12.26 -8.31 -31.77
CA LYS A 237 -12.54 -8.71 -30.39
C LYS A 237 -12.10 -7.56 -29.50
N SER A 238 -12.86 -7.28 -28.43
CA SER A 238 -12.42 -6.28 -27.46
C SER A 238 -11.15 -6.75 -26.75
N VAL A 239 -10.09 -5.97 -26.90
CA VAL A 239 -8.86 -6.09 -26.13
C VAL A 239 -9.18 -5.68 -24.71
N ILE A 240 -8.97 -6.63 -23.80
CA ILE A 240 -9.25 -6.49 -22.38
C ILE A 240 -8.41 -5.32 -21.83
N THR A 241 -9.09 -4.24 -21.44
CA THR A 241 -8.43 -2.96 -21.16
C THR A 241 -7.81 -2.82 -19.78
N LYS A 242 -8.23 -3.64 -18.82
CA LYS A 242 -7.93 -3.44 -17.40
C LYS A 242 -7.99 -4.72 -16.57
N ASP A 243 -7.98 -5.90 -17.19
CA ASP A 243 -7.86 -7.11 -16.38
C ASP A 243 -6.39 -7.38 -16.15
N GLU A 244 -5.96 -6.91 -14.99
CA GLU A 244 -4.92 -7.57 -14.25
C GLU A 244 -5.35 -9.03 -14.12
N HIS A 245 -4.74 -9.93 -14.88
CA HIS A 245 -4.82 -11.34 -14.53
C HIS A 245 -3.91 -11.52 -13.32
N GLU A 246 -4.52 -11.37 -12.15
CA GLU A 246 -3.96 -11.78 -10.88
C GLU A 246 -3.81 -13.30 -10.94
N VAL A 247 -2.59 -13.74 -11.22
CA VAL A 247 -2.28 -15.17 -11.35
C VAL A 247 -2.25 -15.80 -9.95
N THR A 248 -1.91 -15.03 -8.92
CA THR A 248 -1.92 -15.47 -7.52
C THR A 248 -1.94 -14.26 -6.56
N SER A 249 -2.80 -14.31 -5.54
CA SER A 249 -2.61 -13.55 -4.31
C SER A 249 -2.57 -14.46 -3.09
N LYS A 250 -1.83 -14.03 -2.07
CA LYS A 250 -1.76 -14.68 -0.78
C LYS A 250 -1.77 -13.62 0.31
N GLU A 251 -2.70 -13.78 1.26
CA GLU A 251 -2.63 -13.05 2.52
C GLU A 251 -1.51 -13.70 3.36
N VAL A 252 -0.52 -12.90 3.73
CA VAL A 252 0.71 -13.42 4.36
C VAL A 252 0.82 -12.97 5.82
N PHE A 253 0.01 -12.00 6.22
CA PHE A 253 -0.03 -11.54 7.60
C PHE A 253 -1.41 -10.97 7.91
N ASN A 254 -2.00 -11.42 9.01
CA ASN A 254 -3.22 -10.85 9.57
C ASN A 254 -3.10 -10.89 11.09
N ARG A 255 -2.99 -9.72 11.73
CA ARG A 255 -2.93 -9.63 13.19
C ARG A 255 -3.80 -8.49 13.70
N SER A 256 -4.50 -8.76 14.79
CA SER A 256 -5.22 -7.78 15.59
C SER A 256 -4.53 -7.65 16.95
N THR A 257 -4.38 -6.42 17.44
CA THR A 257 -3.82 -6.14 18.76
C THR A 257 -4.71 -5.12 19.47
N SER A 258 -5.01 -5.41 20.74
CA SER A 258 -5.84 -4.56 21.61
C SER A 258 -5.07 -4.12 22.85
N ARG A 259 -5.38 -2.92 23.35
CA ARG A 259 -4.87 -2.36 24.61
C ARG A 259 -6.00 -1.66 25.38
N PRO A 260 -6.21 -1.98 26.68
CA PRO A 260 -5.68 -3.14 27.38
C PRO A 260 -6.15 -4.45 26.75
N ASP A 261 -5.37 -5.52 26.88
CA ASP A 261 -5.68 -6.82 26.28
C ASP A 261 -6.73 -7.58 27.12
N VAL A 262 -7.97 -7.08 27.07
CA VAL A 262 -9.12 -7.65 27.76
C VAL A 262 -10.23 -7.95 26.75
N PRO A 263 -11.08 -8.97 26.99
CA PRO A 263 -12.13 -9.36 26.05
C PRO A 263 -13.03 -8.21 25.60
N ALA A 264 -13.33 -7.28 26.51
CA ALA A 264 -14.16 -6.10 26.23
C ALA A 264 -13.54 -5.13 25.20
N CYS A 265 -12.22 -5.14 25.01
CA CYS A 265 -11.52 -4.27 24.07
C CYS A 265 -11.13 -4.98 22.76
N ARG A 266 -11.18 -6.30 22.68
CA ARG A 266 -10.75 -7.05 21.48
C ARG A 266 -11.77 -6.88 20.34
N LEU A 267 -11.27 -6.61 19.13
CA LEU A 267 -12.08 -6.64 17.91
C LEU A 267 -12.43 -8.09 17.59
N SER A 268 -13.73 -8.41 17.56
CA SER A 268 -14.28 -9.71 17.14
C SER A 268 -14.33 -9.85 15.63
#